data_AF-A0A8J6VSI9-F1
#
_entry.id   AF-A0A8J6VSI9-F1
#
_cell.length_a   1.000
_cell.length_b   1.000
_cell.length_c   1.000
_cell.angle_alpha   90.00
_cell.angle_beta   90.00
_cell.angle_gamma   90.00
#
_symmetry.space_group_name_H-M   'P 1'
#
loop_
_entity.id
_entity.type
_entity.pdbx_description
1 polymer ?
#
loop_
_entity_poly.entity_id
_entity_poly.type
_entity_poly.pdbx_seq_one_letter_code
_entity_poly.pdbx_strand_id
1 'polypeptide(L)'
;MTEDQVLALISTALAAAKSEIMSEVTRSNQGLAASLSKEIKKLHTPQPAVEEDEATNSSGEGKLTLKALQQQIADLTTQLEAKDKKAFEAEKTSAIASLIAASGTQQKSTLQKLFALQYGDSIKKEGDSWFFEKDGTAQTLDAVFKSYLESEEGSIFLPPSTVDGSGSKETKAVVPPTTQASGDSISNALVPLSQLVMSGQL
;
A
#
# COMPACT_ATOMS: atom_id res chain seq x y z
N MET A 1 -19.73 16.19 -26.96
CA MET A 1 -19.01 15.17 -27.74
C MET A 1 -19.95 13.99 -27.92
N THR A 2 -20.04 13.46 -29.13
CA THR A 2 -20.87 12.27 -29.39
C THR A 2 -20.08 11.00 -29.06
N GLU A 3 -20.78 9.91 -28.78
CA GLU A 3 -20.20 8.61 -28.44
C GLU A 3 -19.20 8.12 -29.52
N ASP A 4 -19.51 8.40 -30.79
CA ASP A 4 -18.65 8.13 -31.95
C ASP A 4 -17.32 8.90 -31.91
N GLN A 5 -17.30 10.14 -31.40
CA GLN A 5 -16.08 10.94 -31.27
C GLN A 5 -15.17 10.41 -30.16
N VAL A 6 -15.76 9.87 -29.09
CA VAL A 6 -15.01 9.25 -27.98
C VAL A 6 -14.37 7.94 -28.45
N LEU A 7 -15.10 7.10 -29.18
CA LEU A 7 -14.56 5.86 -29.74
C LEU A 7 -13.44 6.12 -30.76
N ALA A 8 -13.58 7.16 -31.58
CA ALA A 8 -12.53 7.56 -32.53
C ALA A 8 -11.25 8.02 -31.81
N LEU A 9 -11.37 8.79 -30.71
CA LEU A 9 -10.23 9.22 -29.90
C LEU A 9 -9.55 8.04 -29.20
N ILE A 10 -10.33 7.11 -28.64
CA ILE A 10 -9.81 5.89 -28.01
C ILE A 10 -9.07 5.03 -29.03
N SER A 11 -9.66 4.82 -30.22
CA SER A 11 -9.03 4.06 -31.31
C SER A 11 -7.71 4.68 -31.76
N THR A 12 -7.67 6.01 -31.87
CA THR A 12 -6.46 6.76 -32.25
C THR A 12 -5.37 6.63 -31.17
N ALA A 13 -5.73 6.77 -29.90
CA ALA A 13 -4.80 6.59 -28.78
C ALA A 13 -4.26 5.15 -28.71
N LEU A 14 -5.11 4.14 -28.93
CA LEU A 14 -4.71 2.73 -28.96
C LEU A 14 -3.76 2.44 -30.12
N ALA A 15 -4.02 3.01 -31.30
CA ALA A 15 -3.17 2.84 -32.47
C ALA A 15 -1.79 3.49 -32.25
N ALA A 16 -1.74 4.67 -31.65
CA ALA A 16 -0.49 5.35 -31.29
C ALA A 16 0.32 4.52 -30.27
N ALA A 17 -0.31 4.07 -29.19
CA ALA A 17 0.34 3.23 -28.17
C ALA A 17 0.86 1.91 -28.77
N LYS A 18 0.07 1.25 -29.63
CA LYS A 18 0.50 0.04 -30.32
C LYS A 18 1.72 0.28 -31.20
N SER A 19 1.76 1.39 -31.93
CA SER A 19 2.90 1.76 -32.77
C SER A 19 4.16 2.01 -31.93
N GLU A 20 4.02 2.70 -30.80
CA GLU A 20 5.13 2.97 -29.88
C GLU A 20 5.69 1.68 -29.25
N ILE A 21 4.81 0.80 -28.78
CA ILE A 21 5.20 -0.52 -28.24
C ILE A 21 5.94 -1.34 -29.30
N MET A 22 5.42 -1.42 -30.53
CA MET A 22 6.06 -2.18 -31.60
C MET A 22 7.42 -1.59 -32.00
N SER A 23 7.55 -0.27 -31.96
CA SER A 23 8.82 0.43 -32.20
C SER A 23 9.85 0.11 -31.12
N GLU A 24 9.44 0.16 -29.85
CA GLU A 24 10.31 -0.14 -28.71
C GLU A 24 10.73 -1.62 -28.68
N VAL A 25 9.83 -2.54 -29.01
CA VAL A 25 10.15 -3.97 -29.17
C VAL A 25 11.16 -4.17 -30.29
N THR A 26 10.97 -3.50 -31.43
CA THR A 26 11.91 -3.59 -32.56
C THR A 26 13.29 -3.03 -32.18
N ARG A 27 13.32 -1.87 -31.51
CA ARG A 27 14.55 -1.23 -31.02
C ARG A 27 15.28 -2.11 -30.01
N SER A 28 14.55 -2.69 -29.05
CA SER A 28 15.10 -3.59 -28.04
C SER A 28 15.67 -4.86 -28.68
N ASN A 29 14.95 -5.48 -29.62
CA ASN A 29 15.41 -6.66 -30.35
C ASN A 29 16.65 -6.38 -31.19
N GLN A 30 16.73 -5.22 -31.84
CA GLN A 30 17.93 -4.79 -32.57
C GLN A 30 19.11 -4.52 -31.63
N GLY A 31 18.88 -3.92 -30.47
CA GLY A 31 19.89 -3.69 -29.44
C GLY A 31 20.46 -5.00 -28.88
N LEU A 32 19.59 -5.96 -28.59
CA LEU A 32 19.95 -7.31 -28.15
C LEU A 32 20.74 -8.07 -29.21
N ALA A 33 20.28 -8.08 -30.46
CA ALA A 33 20.98 -8.72 -31.58
C ALA A 33 22.36 -8.08 -31.82
N ALA A 34 22.47 -6.76 -31.71
CA ALA A 34 23.74 -6.05 -31.83
C ALA A 34 24.69 -6.35 -30.66
N SER A 35 24.17 -6.46 -29.43
CA SER A 35 24.95 -6.83 -28.25
C SER A 35 25.47 -8.27 -28.36
N LEU A 36 24.59 -9.21 -28.71
CA LEU A 36 24.95 -10.61 -28.96
C LEU A 36 25.96 -10.73 -30.10
N SER A 37 25.77 -9.98 -31.20
CA SER A 37 26.73 -9.99 -32.32
C SER A 37 28.10 -9.43 -31.93
N LYS A 38 28.14 -8.38 -31.10
CA LYS A 38 29.40 -7.84 -30.56
C LYS A 38 30.08 -8.83 -29.62
N GLU A 39 29.32 -9.50 -28.79
CA GLU A 39 29.82 -10.48 -27.83
C GLU A 39 30.33 -11.75 -28.54
N ILE A 40 29.60 -12.25 -29.54
CA ILE A 40 30.04 -13.36 -30.40
C ILE A 40 31.30 -12.98 -31.19
N LYS A 41 31.38 -11.75 -31.74
CA LYS A 41 32.60 -11.28 -32.42
C LYS A 41 33.79 -11.11 -31.47
N LYS A 42 33.54 -10.70 -30.22
CA LYS A 42 34.57 -10.60 -29.17
C LYS A 42 35.07 -11.98 -28.73
N LEU A 43 34.21 -12.99 -28.78
CA LEU A 43 34.57 -14.39 -28.56
C LEU A 43 35.26 -15.04 -29.78
N HIS A 44 35.07 -14.49 -30.98
CA HIS A 44 35.69 -14.93 -32.25
C HIS A 44 36.86 -14.04 -32.71
N THR A 45 37.49 -13.26 -31.85
CA THR A 45 38.72 -12.54 -32.25
C THR A 45 39.76 -13.55 -32.73
N PRO A 46 40.21 -13.49 -34.00
CA PRO A 46 41.22 -14.40 -34.52
C PRO A 46 42.53 -14.14 -33.78
N GLN A 47 42.99 -15.15 -33.06
CA GLN A 47 44.35 -15.18 -32.54
C GLN A 47 45.32 -15.13 -33.73
N PRO A 48 46.39 -14.31 -33.70
CA PRO A 48 47.30 -14.20 -34.84
C PRO A 48 48.02 -15.53 -35.08
N ALA A 49 48.16 -15.86 -36.37
CA ALA A 49 48.67 -17.11 -36.90
C ALA A 49 49.95 -17.62 -36.22
N VAL A 50 49.90 -18.86 -35.75
CA VAL A 50 51.04 -19.78 -35.68
C VAL A 50 50.55 -21.12 -36.21
N GLU A 51 51.41 -21.76 -37.00
CA GLU A 51 51.17 -22.80 -37.99
C GLU A 51 50.68 -24.15 -37.45
N GLU A 52 50.03 -24.89 -38.37
CA GLU A 52 49.86 -26.35 -38.49
C GLU A 52 49.77 -27.21 -37.20
N ASP A 53 48.59 -27.79 -36.96
CA ASP A 53 48.48 -29.26 -37.00
C ASP A 53 47.02 -29.70 -37.12
N GLU A 54 46.79 -30.71 -37.96
CA GLU A 54 45.50 -31.39 -38.09
C GLU A 54 45.13 -32.16 -36.82
N ALA A 55 43.81 -32.20 -36.59
CA ALA A 55 43.07 -33.15 -35.75
C ALA A 55 43.45 -33.20 -34.26
N THR A 56 42.50 -32.86 -33.38
CA THR A 56 42.11 -33.69 -32.20
C THR A 56 40.90 -33.07 -31.47
N ASN A 57 39.78 -33.80 -31.46
CA ASN A 57 38.71 -33.81 -30.46
C ASN A 57 37.87 -32.54 -30.19
N SER A 58 36.85 -32.39 -31.04
CA SER A 58 35.53 -31.88 -30.65
C SER A 58 34.91 -32.76 -29.55
N SER A 59 35.20 -32.46 -28.27
CA SER A 59 34.47 -33.05 -27.13
C SER A 59 34.46 -32.18 -25.85
N GLY A 60 35.14 -31.03 -25.84
CA GLY A 60 35.22 -30.12 -24.69
C GLY A 60 34.27 -28.92 -24.73
N GLU A 61 34.01 -28.37 -25.92
CA GLU A 61 33.22 -27.13 -26.09
C GLU A 61 31.72 -27.33 -25.78
N GLY A 62 31.17 -28.51 -26.07
CA GLY A 62 29.79 -28.87 -25.73
C GLY A 62 29.52 -28.95 -24.21
N LYS A 63 30.52 -29.32 -23.40
CA LYS A 63 30.38 -29.40 -21.93
C LYS A 63 30.47 -28.03 -21.26
N LEU A 64 31.29 -27.13 -21.79
CA LEU A 64 31.38 -25.75 -21.29
C LEU A 64 30.12 -24.95 -21.66
N THR A 65 29.59 -25.13 -22.86
CA THR A 65 28.31 -24.52 -23.29
C THR A 65 27.12 -25.09 -22.53
N LEU A 66 27.06 -26.41 -22.27
CA LEU A 66 26.01 -27.00 -21.42
C LEU A 66 26.09 -26.51 -19.97
N LYS A 67 27.29 -26.40 -19.38
CA LYS A 67 27.45 -25.83 -18.04
C LYS A 67 27.06 -24.35 -17.99
N ALA A 68 27.42 -23.57 -19.01
CA ALA A 68 27.00 -22.17 -19.12
C ALA A 68 25.48 -22.05 -19.24
N LEU A 69 24.83 -22.91 -20.03
CA LEU A 69 23.39 -22.95 -20.19
C LEU A 69 22.68 -23.36 -18.88
N GLN A 70 23.22 -24.35 -18.17
CA GLN A 70 22.71 -24.77 -16.87
C GLN A 70 22.84 -23.65 -15.83
N GLN A 71 23.95 -22.91 -15.84
CA GLN A 71 24.15 -21.76 -14.97
C GLN A 71 23.17 -20.63 -15.30
N GLN A 72 22.92 -20.38 -16.59
CA GLN A 72 21.97 -19.37 -17.03
C GLN A 72 20.52 -19.74 -16.65
N ILE A 73 20.14 -21.01 -16.77
CA ILE A 73 18.84 -21.49 -16.29
C ILE A 73 18.72 -21.30 -14.79
N ALA A 74 19.74 -21.67 -14.01
CA ALA A 74 19.74 -21.48 -12.56
C ALA A 74 19.64 -20.00 -12.15
N ASP A 75 20.36 -19.12 -12.84
CA ASP A 75 20.30 -17.68 -12.59
C ASP A 75 18.92 -17.10 -12.95
N LEU A 76 18.35 -17.52 -14.09
CA LEU A 76 17.00 -17.11 -14.49
C LEU A 76 15.94 -17.59 -13.50
N THR A 77 16.02 -18.82 -13.02
CA THR A 77 15.12 -19.35 -11.98
C THR A 77 15.24 -18.52 -10.70
N THR A 78 16.47 -18.22 -10.26
CA THR A 78 16.70 -17.41 -9.06
C THR A 78 16.12 -15.99 -9.22
N GLN A 79 16.30 -15.37 -10.39
CA GLN A 79 15.73 -14.06 -10.68
C GLN A 79 14.20 -14.09 -10.72
N LEU A 80 13.61 -15.17 -11.21
CA LEU A 80 12.17 -15.35 -11.29
C LEU A 80 11.57 -15.51 -9.89
N GLU A 81 12.14 -16.37 -9.05
CA GLU A 81 11.73 -16.52 -7.64
C GLU A 81 11.85 -15.21 -6.85
N ALA A 82 12.93 -14.46 -7.05
CA ALA A 82 13.11 -13.16 -6.40
C ALA A 82 12.07 -12.13 -6.86
N LYS A 83 11.73 -12.11 -8.16
CA LYS A 83 10.69 -11.24 -8.71
C LYS A 83 9.31 -11.63 -8.21
N ASP A 84 8.99 -12.92 -8.18
CA ASP A 84 7.70 -13.42 -7.70
C ASP A 84 7.51 -13.08 -6.23
N LYS A 85 8.54 -13.28 -5.39
CA LYS A 85 8.49 -12.86 -3.99
C LYS A 85 8.25 -11.36 -3.84
N LYS A 86 8.93 -10.54 -4.65
CA LYS A 86 8.76 -9.08 -4.61
C LYS A 86 7.38 -8.65 -5.10
N ALA A 87 6.86 -9.28 -6.14
CA ALA A 87 5.53 -9.02 -6.67
C ALA A 87 4.46 -9.40 -5.63
N PHE A 88 4.60 -10.56 -5.00
CA PHE A 88 3.73 -11.01 -3.92
C PHE A 88 3.72 -10.03 -2.74
N GLU A 89 4.90 -9.60 -2.25
CA GLU A 89 5.00 -8.62 -1.17
C GLU A 89 4.39 -7.27 -1.54
N ALA A 90 4.58 -6.81 -2.78
CA ALA A 90 3.99 -5.58 -3.27
C ALA A 90 2.46 -5.67 -3.34
N GLU A 91 1.94 -6.80 -3.81
CA GLU A 91 0.50 -7.04 -3.91
C GLU A 91 -0.15 -7.15 -2.52
N LYS A 92 0.49 -7.88 -1.60
CA LYS A 92 0.09 -7.97 -0.19
C LYS A 92 0.02 -6.58 0.45
N THR A 93 1.07 -5.79 0.24
CA THR A 93 1.16 -4.42 0.75
C THR A 93 0.04 -3.54 0.18
N SER A 94 -0.28 -3.69 -1.10
CA SER A 94 -1.37 -2.97 -1.77
C SER A 94 -2.75 -3.37 -1.25
N ALA A 95 -2.98 -4.66 -1.01
CA ALA A 95 -4.23 -5.16 -0.44
C ALA A 95 -4.48 -4.59 0.97
N ILE A 96 -3.46 -4.64 1.85
CA ILE A 96 -3.53 -4.06 3.19
C ILE A 96 -3.77 -2.54 3.12
N ALA A 97 -3.04 -1.84 2.25
CA ALA A 97 -3.20 -0.39 2.08
C ALA A 97 -4.63 -0.01 1.63
N SER A 98 -5.24 -0.83 0.77
CA SER A 98 -6.60 -0.62 0.29
C SER A 98 -7.64 -0.77 1.41
N LEU A 99 -7.47 -1.76 2.29
CA LEU A 99 -8.34 -1.94 3.46
C LEU A 99 -8.21 -0.77 4.45
N ILE A 100 -6.99 -0.33 4.73
CA ILE A 100 -6.72 0.84 5.59
C ILE A 100 -7.27 2.13 4.99
N ALA A 101 -7.24 2.27 3.66
CA ALA A 101 -7.82 3.42 3.00
C ALA A 101 -9.34 3.48 3.18
N ALA A 102 -10.01 2.32 3.20
CA ALA A 102 -11.47 2.19 3.34
C ALA A 102 -11.97 2.32 4.79
N SER A 103 -11.14 2.05 5.80
CA SER A 103 -11.57 2.03 7.21
C SER A 103 -11.63 3.38 7.92
N GLY A 104 -11.20 4.47 7.27
CA GLY A 104 -11.25 5.81 7.87
C GLY A 104 -10.30 6.01 9.07
N THR A 105 -9.31 5.12 9.24
CA THR A 105 -8.35 5.18 10.37
C THR A 105 -7.41 6.37 10.29
N GLN A 106 -7.03 6.89 11.46
CA GLN A 106 -5.95 7.84 11.64
C GLN A 106 -4.58 7.13 11.50
N GLN A 107 -3.54 7.86 11.07
CA GLN A 107 -2.16 7.35 10.97
C GLN A 107 -1.96 6.07 10.14
N LYS A 108 -2.50 6.05 8.90
CA LYS A 108 -2.47 4.92 7.96
C LYS A 108 -1.12 4.21 7.81
N SER A 109 0.00 4.95 7.75
CA SER A 109 1.33 4.36 7.55
C SER A 109 1.80 3.53 8.76
N THR A 110 1.49 3.98 9.98
CA THR A 110 1.86 3.26 11.21
C THR A 110 1.02 2.00 11.35
N LEU A 111 -0.29 2.12 11.14
CA LEU A 111 -1.23 1.00 11.13
C LEU A 111 -0.81 -0.08 10.12
N GLN A 112 -0.44 0.34 8.90
CA GLN A 112 0.01 -0.60 7.86
C GLN A 112 1.24 -1.39 8.29
N LYS A 113 2.22 -0.73 8.92
CA LYS A 113 3.45 -1.38 9.39
C LYS A 113 3.17 -2.35 10.55
N LEU A 114 2.36 -1.93 11.52
CA LEU A 114 2.01 -2.78 12.67
C LEU A 114 1.22 -4.01 12.23
N PHE A 115 0.19 -3.80 11.39
CA PHE A 115 -0.61 -4.89 10.86
C PHE A 115 0.23 -5.87 10.03
N ALA A 116 1.12 -5.35 9.17
CA ALA A 116 2.05 -6.19 8.41
C ALA A 116 3.05 -6.93 9.31
N LEU A 117 3.49 -6.34 10.42
CA LEU A 117 4.40 -7.00 11.37
C LEU A 117 3.72 -8.13 12.16
N GLN A 118 2.46 -7.92 12.55
CA GLN A 118 1.73 -8.86 13.41
C GLN A 118 1.09 -10.00 12.62
N TYR A 119 0.61 -9.72 11.41
CA TYR A 119 -0.19 -10.65 10.61
C TYR A 119 0.43 -10.99 9.25
N GLY A 120 1.48 -10.28 8.81
CA GLY A 120 1.99 -10.34 7.43
C GLY A 120 2.53 -11.69 6.96
N ASP A 121 2.94 -12.55 7.89
CA ASP A 121 3.46 -13.91 7.59
C ASP A 121 2.34 -14.94 7.39
N SER A 122 1.15 -14.66 7.94
CA SER A 122 -0.02 -15.54 7.88
C SER A 122 -0.98 -15.18 6.75
N ILE A 123 -0.66 -14.15 5.96
CA ILE A 123 -1.46 -13.72 4.82
C ILE A 123 -1.12 -14.57 3.60
N LYS A 124 -2.14 -15.21 3.02
CA LYS A 124 -2.07 -16.01 1.81
C LYS A 124 -3.03 -15.46 0.76
N LYS A 125 -2.68 -15.68 -0.51
CA LYS A 125 -3.54 -15.35 -1.65
C LYS A 125 -4.07 -16.65 -2.25
N GLU A 126 -5.38 -16.79 -2.31
CA GLU A 126 -6.04 -17.89 -3.03
C GLU A 126 -6.93 -17.29 -4.13
N GLY A 127 -6.56 -17.54 -5.39
CA GLY A 127 -7.20 -16.88 -6.53
C GLY A 127 -7.07 -15.36 -6.45
N ASP A 128 -8.19 -14.65 -6.50
CA ASP A 128 -8.26 -13.18 -6.42
C ASP A 128 -8.49 -12.65 -4.99
N SER A 129 -8.56 -13.53 -4.00
CA SER A 129 -8.90 -13.17 -2.63
C SER A 129 -7.73 -13.36 -1.65
N TRP A 130 -7.62 -12.43 -0.70
CA TRP A 130 -6.62 -12.46 0.36
C TRP A 130 -7.22 -13.04 1.63
N PHE A 131 -6.53 -14.02 2.19
CA PHE A 131 -6.93 -14.75 3.38
C PHE A 131 -5.84 -14.69 4.44
N PHE A 132 -6.26 -14.80 5.68
CA PHE A 132 -5.42 -14.97 6.84
C PHE A 132 -5.64 -16.38 7.37
N GLU A 133 -4.58 -17.17 7.45
CA GLU A 133 -4.64 -18.52 8.00
C GLU A 133 -3.82 -18.60 9.28
N LYS A 134 -4.50 -18.92 10.38
CA LYS A 134 -3.86 -19.19 11.67
C LYS A 134 -4.55 -20.37 12.35
N ASP A 135 -3.74 -21.31 12.82
CA ASP A 135 -4.21 -22.50 13.54
C ASP A 135 -5.27 -23.33 12.77
N GLY A 136 -5.14 -23.40 11.44
CA GLY A 136 -6.04 -24.15 10.55
C GLY A 136 -7.38 -23.47 10.28
N THR A 137 -7.58 -22.22 10.73
CA THR A 137 -8.77 -21.42 10.41
C THR A 137 -8.40 -20.35 9.39
N ALA A 138 -9.06 -20.39 8.23
CA ALA A 138 -8.94 -19.36 7.20
C ALA A 138 -10.03 -18.29 7.39
N GLN A 139 -9.62 -17.03 7.51
CA GLN A 139 -10.51 -15.88 7.55
C GLN A 139 -10.15 -14.92 6.41
N THR A 140 -11.13 -14.13 5.96
CA THR A 140 -10.84 -13.10 4.95
C THR A 140 -9.97 -12.00 5.56
N LEU A 141 -9.09 -11.40 4.75
CA LEU A 141 -8.23 -10.31 5.20
C LEU A 141 -9.05 -9.12 5.77
N ASP A 142 -10.22 -8.82 5.17
CA ASP A 142 -11.13 -7.78 5.64
C ASP A 142 -11.70 -8.09 7.04
N ALA A 143 -12.14 -9.33 7.28
CA ALA A 143 -12.67 -9.73 8.58
C ALA A 143 -11.61 -9.63 9.69
N VAL A 144 -10.39 -10.10 9.41
CA VAL A 144 -9.27 -10.00 10.36
C VAL A 144 -8.88 -8.55 10.61
N PHE A 145 -8.87 -7.73 9.56
CA PHE A 145 -8.56 -6.31 9.69
C PHE A 145 -9.61 -5.57 10.54
N LYS A 146 -10.90 -5.85 10.36
CA LYS A 146 -11.97 -5.30 11.22
C LYS A 146 -11.84 -5.75 12.67
N SER A 147 -11.62 -7.05 12.88
CA SER A 147 -11.39 -7.60 14.23
C SER A 147 -10.17 -6.97 14.90
N TYR A 148 -9.11 -6.68 14.12
CA TYR A 148 -7.96 -5.94 14.62
C TYR A 148 -8.33 -4.52 15.04
N LEU A 149 -9.09 -3.77 14.24
CA LEU A 149 -9.51 -2.41 14.58
C LEU A 149 -10.39 -2.34 15.84
N GLU A 150 -11.15 -3.40 16.13
CA GLU A 150 -11.95 -3.53 17.36
C GLU A 150 -11.13 -3.95 18.59
N SER A 151 -9.87 -4.37 18.39
CA SER A 151 -8.97 -4.73 19.50
C SER A 151 -8.45 -3.51 20.25
N GLU A 152 -7.92 -3.73 21.45
CA GLU A 152 -7.29 -2.68 22.26
C GLU A 152 -6.17 -1.95 21.48
N GLU A 153 -5.37 -2.69 20.72
CA GLU A 153 -4.27 -2.16 19.91
C GLU A 153 -4.75 -1.41 18.66
N GLY A 154 -5.81 -1.90 18.01
CA GLY A 154 -6.31 -1.31 16.77
C GLY A 154 -7.23 -0.11 16.98
N SER A 155 -7.91 -0.07 18.13
CA SER A 155 -8.86 1.00 18.46
C SER A 155 -8.23 2.39 18.53
N ILE A 156 -6.92 2.46 18.83
CA ILE A 156 -6.16 3.73 18.88
C ILE A 156 -6.06 4.40 17.51
N PHE A 157 -6.22 3.63 16.42
CA PHE A 157 -6.20 4.13 15.06
C PHE A 157 -7.57 4.55 14.56
N LEU A 158 -8.64 4.20 15.29
CA LEU A 158 -9.97 4.70 14.97
C LEU A 158 -10.07 6.17 15.42
N PRO A 159 -10.77 7.02 14.67
CA PRO A 159 -11.10 8.34 15.17
C PRO A 159 -11.85 8.18 16.51
N PRO A 160 -11.64 9.11 17.47
CA PRO A 160 -12.40 9.07 18.71
C PRO A 160 -13.87 9.02 18.35
N SER A 161 -14.56 7.96 18.80
CA SER A 161 -16.00 7.89 18.65
C SER A 161 -16.56 9.19 19.20
N THR A 162 -17.36 9.91 18.41
CA THR A 162 -18.19 11.02 18.90
C THR A 162 -19.19 10.45 19.90
N VAL A 163 -18.70 10.14 21.09
CA VAL A 163 -19.51 10.22 22.29
C VAL A 163 -19.85 11.69 22.34
N ASP A 164 -21.09 12.02 21.96
CA ASP A 164 -21.70 13.27 22.39
C ASP A 164 -21.34 13.40 23.85
N GLY A 165 -20.47 14.36 24.15
CA GLY A 165 -20.08 14.62 25.52
C GLY A 165 -21.37 14.81 26.29
N SER A 166 -21.75 13.81 27.09
CA SER A 166 -22.73 13.96 28.14
C SER A 166 -22.21 15.14 28.93
N GLY A 167 -22.79 16.30 28.68
CA GLY A 167 -22.26 17.57 29.13
C GLY A 167 -21.98 17.45 30.61
N SER A 168 -20.70 17.46 30.96
CA SER A 168 -20.27 17.84 32.28
C SER A 168 -20.72 19.29 32.42
N LYS A 169 -21.98 19.49 32.86
CA LYS A 169 -22.32 20.72 33.53
C LYS A 169 -21.36 20.77 34.70
N GLU A 170 -20.43 21.70 34.62
CA GLU A 170 -19.60 22.16 35.71
C GLU A 170 -20.50 22.27 36.95
N THR A 171 -20.45 21.29 37.85
CA THR A 171 -20.94 21.47 39.20
C THR A 171 -19.97 22.45 39.84
N LYS A 172 -20.31 23.74 39.77
CA LYS A 172 -19.70 24.78 40.61
C LYS A 172 -19.71 24.23 42.03
N ALA A 173 -18.52 24.00 42.59
CA ALA A 173 -18.36 23.55 43.95
C ALA A 173 -19.14 24.51 44.86
N VAL A 174 -20.26 24.02 45.40
CA VAL A 174 -20.92 24.67 46.54
C VAL A 174 -20.01 24.39 47.73
N VAL A 175 -19.18 25.38 48.05
CA VAL A 175 -18.45 25.43 49.30
C VAL A 175 -19.51 25.42 50.42
N PRO A 176 -19.47 24.48 51.39
CA PRO A 176 -20.41 24.50 52.49
C PRO A 176 -20.20 25.78 53.31
N PRO A 177 -21.23 26.61 53.55
CA PRO A 177 -21.07 27.78 54.39
C PRO A 177 -20.84 27.34 55.83
N THR A 178 -19.64 27.62 56.33
CA THR A 178 -19.28 27.62 57.74
C THR A 178 -20.27 28.48 58.51
N THR A 179 -20.94 27.86 59.47
CA THR A 179 -21.69 28.51 60.54
C THR A 179 -20.77 29.46 61.31
N GLN A 180 -20.90 30.77 61.08
CA GLN A 180 -20.52 31.78 62.06
C GLN A 180 -21.70 32.70 62.32
N ALA A 181 -22.18 32.60 63.55
CA ALA A 181 -23.10 33.52 64.18
C ALA A 181 -22.41 34.84 64.46
N SER A 182 -23.07 35.94 64.08
CA SER A 182 -23.08 37.30 64.65
C SER A 182 -23.74 38.16 63.56
N GLY A 183 -24.97 38.64 63.68
CA GLY A 183 -25.43 39.49 64.77
C GLY A 183 -25.52 40.92 64.23
N ASP A 184 -26.77 41.38 64.07
CA ASP A 184 -27.21 42.77 63.94
C ASP A 184 -27.25 43.50 62.56
N SER A 185 -28.49 43.64 62.08
CA SER A 185 -29.20 44.93 62.02
C SER A 185 -29.39 45.70 60.68
N ILE A 186 -30.65 45.62 60.20
CA ILE A 186 -31.58 46.67 59.68
C ILE A 186 -31.62 47.03 58.17
N SER A 187 -32.77 46.65 57.56
CA SER A 187 -33.60 47.31 56.53
C SER A 187 -33.04 47.68 55.15
N ASN A 188 -33.74 47.31 54.06
CA ASN A 188 -34.89 48.09 53.56
C ASN A 188 -35.53 47.45 52.29
N ALA A 189 -36.87 47.35 52.28
CA ALA A 189 -37.84 47.50 51.19
C ALA A 189 -37.60 46.85 49.79
N LEU A 190 -38.48 45.94 49.31
CA LEU A 190 -39.67 46.22 48.45
C LEU A 190 -39.28 46.76 47.06
N VAL A 191 -39.64 46.27 45.85
CA VAL A 191 -40.63 45.34 45.25
C VAL A 191 -40.14 45.05 43.81
N PRO A 192 -40.41 43.88 43.19
CA PRO A 192 -40.20 43.67 41.75
C PRO A 192 -41.36 44.27 40.93
N LEU A 193 -41.09 45.10 39.92
CA LEU A 193 -42.13 45.62 39.03
C LEU A 193 -41.87 45.25 37.57
N SER A 194 -42.86 44.56 37.04
CA SER A 194 -43.01 44.05 35.68
C SER A 194 -43.00 45.14 34.60
N GLN A 195 -42.68 44.69 33.38
CA GLN A 195 -43.06 45.25 32.08
C GLN A 195 -42.60 46.67 31.71
N LEU A 196 -41.89 46.80 30.58
CA LEU A 196 -42.38 47.62 29.46
C LEU A 196 -41.55 47.44 28.17
N VAL A 197 -42.22 46.97 27.11
CA VAL A 197 -42.16 47.45 25.71
C VAL A 197 -40.83 47.26 24.95
N MET A 198 -40.76 46.31 24.01
CA MET A 198 -41.18 46.43 22.58
C MET A 198 -40.48 47.56 21.80
N SER A 199 -39.75 47.13 20.77
CA SER A 199 -39.69 47.73 19.42
C SER A 199 -38.72 48.88 19.13
N GLY A 200 -38.01 48.69 18.01
CA GLY A 200 -37.47 49.73 17.12
C GLY A 200 -35.95 49.87 17.20
N GLN A 201 -35.19 49.97 16.12
CA GLN A 201 -35.42 50.10 14.67
C GLN A 201 -34.07 49.72 14.01
N LEU A 202 -34.07 48.97 12.90
CA LEU A 202 -33.72 49.45 11.54
C LEU A 202 -32.39 50.22 11.47
#